data_AF-A0A6G0JT47-F1
#
_entry.id   AF-A0A6G0JT47-F1
#
_cell.length_a   1.000
_cell.length_b   1.000
_cell.length_c   1.000
_cell.angle_alpha   90.00
_cell.angle_beta   90.00
_cell.angle_gamma   90.00
#
_symmetry.space_group_name_H-M   'P 1'
#
loop_
_entity.id
_entity.type
_entity.pdbx_description
1 polymer ?
#
loop_
_entity_poly.entity_id
_entity_poly.type
_entity_poly.pdbx_seq_one_letter_code
_entity_poly.pdbx_strand_id
1 'polypeptide(L)'
;MSDCTIENVWWEDVCEDALSIKGGNASSVSRVLGGGARYADDKVIQHNGFGTVVVDGFYAQDFGKLYRSCGNCKSNPRQRFLNVSNSYVDLATIQAQRVDPNVSIVMMNENFGDQAVLRNFYVKPGKENYTECASSFGVNKSGERPVILSNGPKNPVCQYSYGDVHVVESEQDTEQQQQQQQPQLQVQVDL
;
A
#
# COMPACT_ATOMS: atom_id res chain seq x y z
N MET A 1 20.85 -18.60 1.98
CA MET A 1 19.72 -18.04 1.21
C MET A 1 18.46 -18.33 1.98
N SER A 2 17.58 -17.35 2.14
CA SER A 2 16.30 -17.48 2.87
C SER A 2 15.19 -16.88 2.00
N ASP A 3 15.21 -17.24 0.73
CA ASP A 3 14.25 -16.80 -0.25
C ASP A 3 12.96 -17.62 -0.06
N CYS A 4 11.81 -16.97 -0.22
CA CYS A 4 10.52 -17.65 -0.18
C CYS A 4 9.67 -17.21 -1.37
N THR A 5 8.80 -18.11 -1.84
CA THR A 5 7.76 -17.79 -2.82
C THR A 5 6.44 -18.21 -2.23
N ILE A 6 5.48 -17.31 -2.30
CA ILE A 6 4.10 -17.48 -1.92
C ILE A 6 3.31 -17.23 -3.19
N GLU A 7 2.57 -18.22 -3.62
CA GLU A 7 1.89 -18.19 -4.91
C GLU A 7 0.43 -18.59 -4.76
N ASN A 8 -0.48 -17.74 -5.25
CA ASN A 8 -1.93 -17.96 -5.26
C ASN A 8 -2.53 -18.29 -3.87
N VAL A 9 -1.99 -17.68 -2.82
CA VAL A 9 -2.49 -17.83 -1.45
C VAL A 9 -3.53 -16.75 -1.14
N TRP A 10 -4.62 -17.14 -0.47
CA TRP A 10 -5.68 -16.24 -0.03
C TRP A 10 -5.79 -16.18 1.49
N TRP A 11 -5.74 -14.97 2.03
CA TRP A 11 -6.05 -14.66 3.43
C TRP A 11 -7.40 -13.96 3.48
N GLU A 12 -8.44 -14.69 3.86
CA GLU A 12 -9.81 -14.18 3.89
C GLU A 12 -10.06 -13.18 5.03
N ASP A 13 -9.26 -13.25 6.09
CA ASP A 13 -9.31 -12.37 7.25
C ASP A 13 -7.94 -12.36 7.94
N VAL A 14 -7.29 -11.18 7.98
CA VAL A 14 -5.93 -11.03 8.48
C VAL A 14 -5.96 -10.60 9.94
N CYS A 15 -5.45 -11.46 10.83
CA CYS A 15 -5.44 -11.17 12.27
C CYS A 15 -4.41 -10.09 12.68
N GLU A 16 -3.12 -10.30 12.44
CA GLU A 16 -2.06 -9.31 12.75
C GLU A 16 -1.37 -8.87 11.46
N ASP A 17 -0.67 -9.83 10.82
CA ASP A 17 -0.05 -9.69 9.51
C ASP A 17 -0.41 -10.93 8.66
N ALA A 18 -0.59 -10.78 7.34
CA ALA A 18 -0.72 -11.93 6.45
C ALA A 18 0.64 -12.61 6.22
N LEU A 19 1.69 -11.79 6.05
CA LEU A 19 3.05 -12.23 5.78
C LEU A 19 4.08 -11.40 6.55
N SER A 20 5.05 -12.08 7.14
CA SER A 20 6.12 -11.46 7.94
C SER A 20 7.50 -11.98 7.49
N ILE A 21 8.28 -11.14 6.79
CA ILE A 21 9.64 -11.47 6.32
C ILE A 21 10.65 -11.14 7.43
N LYS A 22 11.22 -12.15 8.09
CA LYS A 22 12.03 -11.97 9.32
C LYS A 22 13.56 -12.08 9.14
N GLY A 23 14.02 -12.78 8.10
CA GLY A 23 15.44 -13.13 7.88
C GLY A 23 16.05 -12.56 6.60
N GLY A 24 16.95 -13.34 5.98
CA GLY A 24 17.57 -13.00 4.71
C GLY A 24 18.88 -12.22 4.82
N ASN A 25 19.49 -11.97 3.66
CA ASN A 25 20.63 -11.07 3.48
C ASN A 25 20.31 -10.06 2.37
N ALA A 26 21.25 -9.16 2.06
CA ALA A 26 21.02 -8.11 1.05
C ALA A 26 20.60 -8.63 -0.34
N SER A 27 20.98 -9.87 -0.69
CA SER A 27 20.63 -10.50 -1.96
C SER A 27 19.40 -11.40 -1.89
N SER A 28 18.77 -11.54 -0.71
CA SER A 28 17.58 -12.38 -0.57
C SER A 28 16.38 -11.78 -1.28
N VAL A 29 15.56 -12.66 -1.88
CA VAL A 29 14.34 -12.26 -2.58
C VAL A 29 13.15 -13.09 -2.11
N SER A 30 12.14 -12.42 -1.58
CA SER A 30 10.84 -12.99 -1.23
C SER A 30 9.81 -12.60 -2.29
N ARG A 31 9.00 -13.54 -2.77
CA ARG A 31 8.02 -13.32 -3.84
C ARG A 31 6.61 -13.62 -3.36
N VAL A 32 5.68 -12.73 -3.66
CA VAL A 32 4.24 -12.88 -3.49
C VAL A 32 3.62 -12.76 -4.89
N LEU A 33 3.16 -13.87 -5.43
CA LEU A 33 2.73 -14.00 -6.83
C LEU A 33 1.26 -14.41 -6.87
N GLY A 34 0.39 -13.53 -7.34
CA GLY A 34 -1.06 -13.76 -7.32
C GLY A 34 -1.62 -13.85 -5.90
N GLY A 35 -2.88 -14.28 -5.79
CA GLY A 35 -3.57 -14.41 -4.50
C GLY A 35 -4.10 -13.08 -3.95
N GLY A 36 -4.46 -13.08 -2.67
CA GLY A 36 -4.96 -11.87 -2.05
C GLY A 36 -5.15 -11.92 -0.54
N ALA A 37 -5.37 -10.75 0.06
CA ALA A 37 -5.62 -10.60 1.49
C ALA A 37 -6.76 -9.61 1.75
N ARG A 38 -7.52 -9.87 2.82
CA ARG A 38 -8.62 -9.00 3.25
C ARG A 38 -8.51 -8.65 4.74
N TYR A 39 -9.04 -7.49 5.09
CA TYR A 39 -9.38 -7.09 6.46
C TYR A 39 -8.18 -7.04 7.41
N ALA A 40 -7.07 -6.46 6.98
CA ALA A 40 -5.86 -6.34 7.81
C ALA A 40 -5.87 -5.03 8.61
N ASP A 41 -6.08 -5.10 9.93
CA ASP A 41 -6.14 -3.91 10.81
C ASP A 41 -4.91 -2.98 10.70
N ASP A 42 -3.70 -3.55 10.64
CA ASP A 42 -2.46 -2.76 10.49
C ASP A 42 -1.77 -2.99 9.16
N LYS A 43 -1.33 -4.22 8.86
CA LYS A 43 -0.48 -4.48 7.71
C LYS A 43 -0.66 -5.86 7.10
N VAL A 44 -0.58 -5.94 5.78
CA VAL A 44 -0.61 -7.22 5.06
C VAL A 44 0.79 -7.84 5.05
N ILE A 45 1.79 -7.09 4.57
CA ILE A 45 3.18 -7.55 4.46
C ILE A 45 4.08 -6.74 5.39
N GLN A 46 4.60 -7.40 6.42
CA GLN A 46 5.61 -6.85 7.33
C GLN A 46 7.01 -7.30 6.91
N HIS A 47 7.90 -6.36 6.57
CA HIS A 47 9.28 -6.66 6.22
C HIS A 47 10.25 -6.25 7.34
N ASN A 48 10.64 -7.21 8.17
CA ASN A 48 11.61 -7.04 9.27
C ASN A 48 13.05 -7.37 8.83
N GLY A 49 13.19 -8.28 7.85
CA GLY A 49 14.41 -8.85 7.29
C GLY A 49 15.29 -7.91 6.46
N PHE A 50 16.18 -8.52 5.68
CA PHE A 50 16.93 -7.88 4.60
C PHE A 50 16.39 -8.32 3.24
N GLY A 51 16.75 -7.57 2.20
CA GLY A 51 16.61 -7.99 0.82
C GLY A 51 15.42 -7.34 0.12
N THR A 52 14.90 -8.04 -0.88
CA THR A 52 13.84 -7.56 -1.78
C THR A 52 12.57 -8.36 -1.59
N VAL A 53 11.44 -7.65 -1.50
CA VAL A 53 10.11 -8.25 -1.66
C VAL A 53 9.59 -7.89 -3.03
N VAL A 54 9.11 -8.89 -3.77
CA VAL A 54 8.42 -8.74 -5.04
C VAL A 54 6.97 -9.14 -4.85
N VAL A 55 6.05 -8.24 -5.17
CA VAL A 55 4.61 -8.47 -5.14
C VAL A 55 4.08 -8.28 -6.56
N ASP A 56 3.53 -9.32 -7.16
CA ASP A 56 3.04 -9.28 -8.53
C ASP A 56 1.66 -9.94 -8.62
N GLY A 57 0.68 -9.23 -9.19
CA GLY A 57 -0.66 -9.77 -9.38
C GLY A 57 -1.49 -9.94 -8.10
N PHE A 58 -1.19 -9.19 -7.03
CA PHE A 58 -1.84 -9.37 -5.73
C PHE A 58 -3.10 -8.52 -5.59
N TYR A 59 -4.15 -9.09 -4.99
CA TYR A 59 -5.35 -8.37 -4.58
C TYR A 59 -5.34 -8.09 -3.07
N ALA A 60 -5.53 -6.84 -2.66
CA ALA A 60 -5.73 -6.51 -1.25
C ALA A 60 -7.00 -5.70 -1.06
N GLN A 61 -7.81 -6.04 -0.07
CA GLN A 61 -9.01 -5.28 0.28
C GLN A 61 -8.98 -4.92 1.74
N ASP A 62 -9.27 -3.65 2.01
CA ASP A 62 -9.47 -3.12 3.35
C ASP A 62 -8.34 -3.43 4.35
N PHE A 63 -7.35 -2.55 4.38
CA PHE A 63 -6.15 -2.75 5.18
C PHE A 63 -5.57 -1.42 5.66
N GLY A 64 -4.78 -1.44 6.74
CA GLY A 64 -4.01 -0.29 7.16
C GLY A 64 -2.83 0.03 6.22
N LYS A 65 -2.04 -0.99 5.85
CA LYS A 65 -0.88 -0.90 4.93
C LYS A 65 -0.73 -2.20 4.15
N LEU A 66 -0.53 -2.15 2.84
CA LEU A 66 -0.19 -3.34 2.06
C LEU A 66 1.22 -3.81 2.41
N TYR A 67 2.17 -2.88 2.50
CA TYR A 67 3.55 -3.20 2.85
C TYR A 67 4.14 -2.18 3.82
N ARG A 68 4.82 -2.68 4.85
CA ARG A 68 5.63 -1.87 5.76
C ARG A 68 7.05 -2.42 5.89
N SER A 69 8.03 -1.59 5.51
CA SER A 69 9.40 -1.78 5.96
C SER A 69 9.46 -1.51 7.47
N CYS A 70 9.92 -2.44 8.30
CA CYS A 70 9.81 -2.28 9.74
C CYS A 70 10.48 -0.99 10.24
N GLY A 71 9.68 -0.05 10.74
CA GLY A 71 10.15 1.29 11.10
C GLY A 71 10.75 1.40 12.49
N ASN A 72 10.50 0.45 13.39
CA ASN A 72 10.95 0.53 14.79
C ASN A 72 11.53 -0.80 15.32
N CYS A 73 11.92 -1.69 14.40
CA CYS A 73 12.54 -2.96 14.77
C CYS A 73 13.88 -2.73 15.47
N LYS A 74 14.15 -3.51 16.53
CA LYS A 74 15.44 -3.55 17.23
C LYS A 74 16.63 -3.98 16.33
N SER A 75 16.31 -4.52 15.16
CA SER A 75 17.29 -4.98 14.18
C SER A 75 17.63 -3.92 13.13
N ASN A 76 17.00 -2.73 13.19
CA ASN A 76 17.32 -1.62 12.31
C ASN A 76 18.71 -1.04 12.64
N PRO A 77 19.43 -0.45 11.67
CA PRO A 77 19.02 -0.25 10.28
C PRO A 77 19.12 -1.54 9.46
N ARG A 78 18.17 -1.73 8.54
CA ARG A 78 18.27 -2.67 7.43
C ARG A 78 17.69 -2.00 6.20
N GLN A 79 18.45 -2.00 5.11
CA GLN A 79 17.95 -1.52 3.83
C GLN A 79 17.03 -2.57 3.23
N ARG A 80 15.82 -2.14 2.82
CA ARG A 80 14.78 -3.00 2.29
C ARG A 80 14.27 -2.48 0.96
N PHE A 81 14.05 -3.41 0.04
CA PHE A 81 13.56 -3.12 -1.31
C PHE A 81 12.18 -3.73 -1.51
N LEU A 82 11.31 -3.01 -2.21
CA LEU A 82 9.99 -3.48 -2.61
C LEU A 82 9.79 -3.23 -4.11
N ASN A 83 9.32 -4.25 -4.83
CA ASN A 83 8.79 -4.10 -6.19
C ASN A 83 7.34 -4.56 -6.18
N VAL A 84 6.41 -3.67 -6.50
CA VAL A 84 4.99 -3.99 -6.66
C VAL A 84 4.59 -3.80 -8.12
N SER A 85 3.99 -4.83 -8.70
CA SER A 85 3.43 -4.77 -10.04
C SER A 85 2.05 -5.42 -10.13
N ASN A 86 1.24 -4.95 -11.10
CA ASN A 86 -0.01 -5.59 -11.50
C ASN A 86 -0.98 -5.86 -10.34
N SER A 87 -0.93 -5.05 -9.28
CA SER A 87 -1.65 -5.30 -8.04
C SER A 87 -2.84 -4.37 -7.93
N TYR A 88 -3.92 -4.87 -7.33
CA TYR A 88 -5.17 -4.14 -7.15
C TYR A 88 -5.46 -4.00 -5.66
N VAL A 89 -5.74 -2.77 -5.22
CA VAL A 89 -6.12 -2.50 -3.84
C VAL A 89 -7.48 -1.85 -3.74
N ASP A 90 -8.37 -2.46 -2.97
CA ASP A 90 -9.72 -1.99 -2.69
C ASP A 90 -9.78 -1.35 -1.31
N LEU A 91 -9.81 -0.02 -1.27
CA LEU A 91 -9.94 0.76 -0.05
C LEU A 91 -11.37 1.21 0.23
N ALA A 92 -12.31 0.92 -0.69
CA ALA A 92 -13.71 1.33 -0.56
C ALA A 92 -14.48 0.54 0.50
N THR A 93 -14.13 -0.73 0.66
CA THR A 93 -14.63 -1.57 1.76
C THR A 93 -13.97 -1.14 3.07
N ILE A 94 -14.76 -0.96 4.13
CA ILE A 94 -14.29 -0.65 5.49
C ILE A 94 -14.97 -1.63 6.46
N GLN A 95 -14.22 -2.62 6.94
CA GLN A 95 -14.56 -3.63 7.93
C GLN A 95 -13.46 -3.76 9.00
N ALA A 96 -12.19 -3.63 8.60
CA ALA A 96 -11.03 -3.62 9.47
C ALA A 96 -11.01 -2.38 10.37
N GLN A 97 -10.47 -2.54 11.57
CA GLN A 97 -10.23 -1.46 12.51
C GLN A 97 -8.85 -0.84 12.25
N ARG A 98 -8.76 -0.10 11.13
CA ARG A 98 -7.51 0.51 10.68
C ARG A 98 -6.89 1.36 11.79
N VAL A 99 -5.60 1.12 12.07
CA VAL A 99 -4.88 1.80 13.15
C VAL A 99 -4.67 3.31 12.85
N ASP A 100 -4.60 3.68 11.58
CA ASP A 100 -4.36 5.05 11.13
C ASP A 100 -5.56 5.56 10.31
N PRO A 101 -6.01 6.82 10.49
CA PRO A 101 -7.14 7.40 9.76
C PRO A 101 -6.84 7.70 8.28
N ASN A 102 -5.55 7.67 7.91
CA ASN A 102 -5.09 7.82 6.54
C ASN A 102 -4.31 6.56 6.15
N VAL A 103 -4.63 5.98 5.00
CA VAL A 103 -3.97 4.76 4.51
C VAL A 103 -2.66 5.12 3.82
N SER A 104 -1.56 4.56 4.30
CA SER A 104 -0.29 4.57 3.55
C SER A 104 -0.07 3.17 2.99
N ILE A 105 -0.41 2.97 1.72
CA ILE A 105 -0.46 1.64 1.12
C ILE A 105 0.92 0.97 1.20
N VAL A 106 1.97 1.69 0.84
CA VAL A 106 3.37 1.31 1.06
C VAL A 106 4.02 2.33 1.99
N MET A 107 4.82 1.89 2.96
CA MET A 107 5.62 2.79 3.79
C MET A 107 7.08 2.33 3.97
N MET A 108 8.00 3.19 3.52
CA MET A 108 9.45 2.95 3.48
C MET A 108 10.21 3.80 4.51
N ASN A 109 11.38 3.36 4.97
CA ASN A 109 12.26 4.14 5.86
C ASN A 109 13.36 4.82 5.05
N GLU A 110 13.22 6.12 4.84
CA GLU A 110 14.12 6.91 3.99
C GLU A 110 15.56 6.95 4.51
N ASN A 111 15.72 7.14 5.82
CA ASN A 111 17.03 7.19 6.47
C ASN A 111 17.77 5.85 6.47
N PHE A 112 17.11 4.74 6.14
CA PHE A 112 17.75 3.42 5.96
C PHE A 112 18.02 3.08 4.49
N GLY A 113 17.75 4.01 3.57
CA GLY A 113 17.97 3.84 2.14
C GLY A 113 16.96 2.90 1.47
N ASP A 114 15.80 2.69 2.10
CA ASP A 114 14.74 1.85 1.56
C ASP A 114 14.23 2.38 0.23
N GLN A 115 13.83 1.48 -0.67
CA GLN A 115 13.30 1.84 -1.98
C GLN A 115 12.12 0.95 -2.36
N ALA A 116 11.06 1.57 -2.86
CA ALA A 116 9.90 0.91 -3.42
C ALA A 116 9.73 1.34 -4.89
N VAL A 117 9.42 0.39 -5.76
CA VAL A 117 9.02 0.62 -7.15
C VAL A 117 7.59 0.14 -7.30
N LEU A 118 6.70 0.99 -7.82
CA LEU A 118 5.31 0.65 -8.10
C LEU A 118 5.06 0.77 -9.61
N ARG A 119 4.43 -0.24 -10.21
CA ARG A 119 4.09 -0.28 -11.65
C ARG A 119 2.72 -0.90 -11.86
N ASN A 120 1.92 -0.36 -12.79
CA ASN A 120 0.60 -0.90 -13.14
C ASN A 120 -0.23 -1.21 -11.87
N PHE A 121 -0.34 -0.23 -10.99
CA PHE A 121 -0.92 -0.35 -9.65
C PHE A 121 -2.33 0.23 -9.63
N TYR A 122 -3.33 -0.59 -9.33
CA TYR A 122 -4.73 -0.20 -9.37
C TYR A 122 -5.23 0.11 -7.97
N VAL A 123 -5.83 1.28 -7.79
CA VAL A 123 -6.38 1.71 -6.50
C VAL A 123 -7.86 2.04 -6.68
N LYS A 124 -8.73 1.30 -5.99
CA LYS A 124 -10.12 1.71 -5.81
C LYS A 124 -10.22 2.50 -4.50
N PRO A 125 -10.39 3.83 -4.57
CA PRO A 125 -10.35 4.69 -3.40
C PRO A 125 -11.59 4.47 -2.53
N GLY A 126 -11.42 4.69 -1.22
CA GLY A 126 -12.52 4.77 -0.27
C GLY A 126 -12.77 6.20 0.20
N LYS A 127 -13.52 6.34 1.29
CA LYS A 127 -13.79 7.63 1.92
C LYS A 127 -12.58 8.24 2.64
N GLU A 128 -11.64 7.39 3.05
CA GLU A 128 -10.42 7.81 3.76
C GLU A 128 -9.36 8.29 2.77
N ASN A 129 -8.58 9.29 3.19
CA ASN A 129 -7.42 9.71 2.40
C ASN A 129 -6.40 8.58 2.35
N TYR A 130 -5.73 8.44 1.21
CA TYR A 130 -4.67 7.48 1.03
C TYR A 130 -3.46 8.09 0.33
N THR A 131 -2.34 7.38 0.40
CA THR A 131 -1.17 7.59 -0.45
C THR A 131 -0.61 6.24 -0.87
N GLU A 132 -0.17 6.12 -2.12
CA GLU A 132 0.34 4.85 -2.66
C GLU A 132 1.67 4.47 -2.01
N CYS A 133 2.52 5.46 -1.75
CA CYS A 133 3.78 5.25 -1.06
C CYS A 133 4.12 6.46 -0.19
N ALA A 134 4.51 6.20 1.06
CA ALA A 134 4.98 7.19 2.01
C ALA A 134 6.43 6.89 2.44
N SER A 135 7.17 7.93 2.79
CA SER A 135 8.47 7.80 3.44
C SER A 135 8.40 8.18 4.92
N SER A 136 9.21 7.52 5.72
CA SER A 136 9.32 7.75 7.17
C SER A 136 10.76 7.76 7.65
N PHE A 137 11.00 8.36 8.81
CA PHE A 137 12.24 8.22 9.56
C PHE A 137 12.13 7.00 10.48
N GLY A 138 12.82 5.92 10.10
CA GLY A 138 12.90 4.71 10.90
C GLY A 138 13.84 4.86 12.10
N VAL A 139 13.54 4.11 13.16
CA VAL A 139 14.27 4.11 14.43
C VAL A 139 14.66 2.68 14.81
N ASN A 140 15.67 2.57 15.68
CA ASN A 140 16.11 1.30 16.26
C ASN A 140 15.62 1.15 17.71
N LYS A 141 14.30 1.31 17.91
CA LYS A 141 13.69 1.22 19.25
C LYS A 141 12.25 0.75 19.16
N SER A 142 12.00 -0.45 19.67
CA SER A 142 10.67 -1.05 19.72
C SER A 142 9.68 -0.13 20.43
N GLY A 143 8.48 0.01 19.87
CA GLY A 143 7.40 0.82 20.45
C GLY A 143 7.52 2.32 20.19
N GLU A 144 8.66 2.81 19.69
CA GLU A 144 8.76 4.18 19.22
C GLU A 144 8.11 4.30 17.84
N ARG A 145 7.30 5.35 17.65
CA ARG A 145 6.55 5.56 16.41
C ARG A 145 7.45 6.28 15.39
N PRO A 146 7.71 5.69 14.21
CA PRO A 146 8.42 6.36 13.13
C PRO A 146 7.70 7.64 12.69
N VAL A 147 8.47 8.68 12.35
CA VAL A 147 7.92 9.96 11.87
C VAL A 147 7.69 9.87 10.36
N ILE A 148 6.51 10.24 9.87
CA ILE A 148 6.24 10.36 8.43
C ILE A 148 6.96 11.59 7.90
N LEU A 149 7.68 11.44 6.79
CA LEU A 149 8.48 12.50 6.18
C LEU A 149 7.85 13.02 4.88
N SER A 150 7.26 12.15 4.07
CA SER A 150 6.60 12.54 2.81
C SER A 150 5.57 11.52 2.36
N ASN A 151 4.63 11.97 1.52
CA ASN A 151 3.63 11.16 0.83
C ASN A 151 3.80 11.36 -0.68
N GLY A 152 3.63 10.30 -1.45
CA GLY A 152 3.68 10.35 -2.91
C GLY A 152 5.03 9.94 -3.53
N PRO A 153 5.21 10.18 -4.84
CA PRO A 153 6.46 9.89 -5.56
C PRO A 153 7.65 10.64 -4.97
N LYS A 154 8.75 9.92 -4.71
CA LYS A 154 10.01 10.47 -4.22
C LYS A 154 11.18 9.59 -4.63
N ASN A 155 11.97 10.00 -5.60
CA ASN A 155 13.15 9.23 -6.00
C ASN A 155 14.28 9.39 -4.94
N PRO A 156 14.92 8.30 -4.46
CA PRO A 156 14.74 6.89 -4.84
C PRO A 156 13.82 6.08 -3.90
N VAL A 157 13.17 6.70 -2.93
CA VAL A 157 12.41 5.99 -1.87
C VAL A 157 11.09 5.40 -2.37
N CYS A 158 10.28 6.19 -3.08
CA CYS A 158 8.99 5.83 -3.65
C CYS A 158 9.05 6.13 -5.16
N GLN A 159 9.42 5.14 -5.95
CA GLN A 159 9.71 5.26 -7.38
C GLN A 159 8.49 4.84 -8.21
N TYR A 160 7.71 5.83 -8.61
CA TYR A 160 6.59 5.67 -9.54
C TYR A 160 6.24 7.02 -10.16
N SER A 161 5.52 6.98 -11.27
CA SER A 161 4.84 8.13 -11.86
C SER A 161 3.33 7.98 -11.66
N TYR A 162 2.58 9.07 -11.84
CA TYR A 162 1.11 8.97 -11.85
C TYR A 162 0.58 8.08 -12.98
N GLY A 163 1.35 7.83 -14.06
CA GLY A 163 0.98 6.89 -15.10
C GLY A 163 1.12 5.41 -14.70
N ASP A 164 1.86 5.13 -13.62
CA ASP A 164 1.98 3.78 -13.06
C ASP A 164 0.82 3.43 -12.11
N VAL A 165 -0.05 4.40 -11.80
CA VAL A 165 -1.16 4.26 -10.87
C VAL A 165 -2.48 4.50 -11.60
N HIS A 166 -3.42 3.57 -11.43
CA HIS A 166 -4.73 3.60 -12.07
C HIS A 166 -5.81 3.69 -11.00
N VAL A 167 -6.44 4.85 -10.87
CA VAL A 167 -7.57 5.04 -9.96
C VAL A 167 -8.82 4.41 -10.59
N VAL A 168 -9.45 3.50 -9.87
CA VAL A 168 -10.66 2.78 -10.29
C VAL A 168 -11.84 3.39 -9.55
N GLU A 169 -12.56 4.30 -10.20
CA GLU A 169 -13.74 4.94 -9.62
C GLU A 169 -14.90 3.96 -9.43
N SER A 170 -15.78 4.23 -8.46
CA SER A 170 -17.03 3.48 -8.33
C SER A 170 -18.07 4.01 -9.33
N GLU A 171 -19.01 3.15 -9.76
CA GLU A 171 -20.10 3.54 -10.67
C GLU A 171 -20.91 4.74 -10.13
N GLN A 172 -21.00 4.90 -8.80
CA GLN A 172 -21.69 6.01 -8.14
C GLN A 172 -20.96 7.35 -8.29
N ASP A 173 -19.63 7.35 -8.34
CA ASP A 173 -18.83 8.57 -8.49
C ASP A 173 -18.93 9.12 -9.92
N THR A 174 -18.99 8.21 -10.90
CA THR A 174 -19.16 8.55 -12.32
C THR A 174 -20.53 9.18 -12.59
N GLU A 175 -21.60 8.70 -11.94
CA GLU A 175 -22.95 9.26 -12.08
C GLU A 175 -23.09 10.67 -11.47
N GLN A 176 -22.46 10.93 -10.31
CA GLN A 176 -22.49 12.25 -9.68
C GLN A 176 -21.72 13.30 -10.47
N GLN A 177 -20.58 12.94 -11.05
CA GLN A 177 -19.82 13.85 -11.93
C GLN A 177 -20.61 14.18 -13.22
N GLN A 178 -21.34 13.22 -13.79
CA GLN A 178 -22.20 13.47 -14.96
C GLN A 178 -23.39 14.38 -14.64
N GLN A 179 -24.00 14.25 -13.45
CA GLN A 179 -25.11 15.12 -13.03
C GLN A 179 -24.65 16.56 -12.75
N GLN A 180 -23.44 16.76 -12.24
CA GLN A 180 -22.89 18.11 -11.99
C GLN A 180 -22.44 18.83 -13.28
N GLN A 181 -22.22 18.10 -14.38
CA GLN A 181 -21.85 18.66 -15.68
C GLN A 181 -23.06 18.93 -16.59
N GLN A 182 -24.28 18.60 -16.18
CA GLN A 182 -25.49 18.98 -16.93
C GLN A 182 -25.78 20.48 -16.75
N PRO A 183 -25.82 21.29 -17.81
CA PRO A 183 -26.25 22.68 -17.69
C PRO A 183 -27.73 22.70 -17.27
N GLN A 184 -28.05 23.47 -16.23
CA GLN A 184 -29.44 23.76 -15.87
C GLN A 184 -30.13 24.47 -17.05
N LEU A 185 -30.88 23.73 -17.86
CA LEU A 185 -31.83 24.31 -18.79
C LEU A 185 -32.98 24.86 -17.95
N GLN A 186 -32.93 26.16 -17.64
CA GLN A 186 -34.07 26.86 -17.02
C GLN A 186 -35.27 26.73 -17.95
N VAL A 187 -36.28 25.98 -17.51
CA VAL A 187 -37.61 25.99 -18.12
C VAL A 187 -38.24 27.34 -17.79
N GLN A 188 -38.15 28.29 -18.72
CA GLN A 188 -39.06 29.44 -18.73
C GLN A 188 -40.46 28.90 -19.04
N VAL A 189 -41.30 28.81 -18.01
CA VAL A 189 -42.75 28.74 -18.17
C VAL A 189 -43.24 30.18 -18.21
N ASP A 190 -43.45 30.71 -19.41
CA ASP A 190 -44.18 31.95 -19.60
C ASP A 190 -45.67 31.71 -19.25
N LEU A 191 -46.11 32.49 -18.26
CA LEU A 191 -47.46 32.86 -17.78
C LEU A 191 -48.69 32.07 -18.25
#